data_AF-A0A2Z2N6X2-F1
#
_entry.id   AF-A0A2Z2N6X2-F1
#
_cell.length_a   1.000
_cell.length_b   1.000
_cell.length_c   1.000
_cell.angle_alpha   90.00
_cell.angle_beta   90.00
_cell.angle_gamma   90.00
#
_symmetry.space_group_name_H-M   'P 1'
#
loop_
_entity.id
_entity.type
_entity.pdbx_description
1 polymer ?
#
loop_
_entity_poly.entity_id
_entity_poly.type
_entity_poly.pdbx_seq_one_letter_code
_entity_poly.pdbx_strand_id
1 'polypeptide(L)'
;MARKKYDSAVFLAEQGLQLYLKALIVKYANIKPKTHSLRELLGFLAEAIEAQDKISEFIKESRKILRELESAYILARYEPKVYEKDEAEELVKFAKDVIKFVGVLADEFERRISEEYDKKGEREVHHD
;
A
#
# COMPACT_ATOMS: atom_id res chain seq x y z
N MET A 1 -5.36 -29.18 9.42
CA MET A 1 -4.27 -28.46 10.14
C MET A 1 -3.49 -27.53 9.21
N ALA A 2 -2.92 -28.00 8.09
CA ALA A 2 -2.12 -27.15 7.18
C ALA A 2 -2.93 -26.02 6.49
N ARG A 3 -4.13 -26.33 5.98
CA ARG A 3 -5.03 -25.37 5.31
C ARG A 3 -5.33 -24.11 6.12
N LYS A 4 -5.66 -24.27 7.41
CA LYS A 4 -5.90 -23.15 8.35
C LYS A 4 -4.70 -22.20 8.51
N LYS A 5 -3.47 -22.67 8.26
CA LYS A 5 -2.25 -21.83 8.33
C LYS A 5 -2.12 -20.94 7.10
N TYR A 6 -2.54 -21.41 5.93
CA TYR A 6 -2.49 -20.62 4.68
C TYR A 6 -3.51 -19.49 4.72
N ASP A 7 -4.74 -19.77 5.16
CA ASP A 7 -5.78 -18.74 5.35
C ASP A 7 -5.32 -17.64 6.32
N SER A 8 -4.67 -18.06 7.42
CA SER A 8 -4.10 -17.13 8.40
C SER A 8 -2.96 -16.30 7.81
N ALA A 9 -2.11 -16.89 6.96
CA ALA A 9 -1.01 -16.18 6.32
C ALA A 9 -1.52 -15.10 5.35
N VAL A 10 -2.54 -15.42 4.54
CA VAL A 10 -3.17 -14.45 3.63
C VAL A 10 -3.83 -13.34 4.43
N PHE A 11 -4.59 -13.67 5.48
CA PHE A 11 -5.23 -12.69 6.36
C PHE A 11 -4.21 -11.74 6.99
N LEU A 12 -3.12 -12.28 7.57
CA LEU A 12 -2.09 -11.46 8.20
C LEU A 12 -1.32 -10.60 7.17
N ALA A 13 -1.11 -11.10 5.95
CA ALA A 13 -0.50 -10.31 4.89
C ALA A 13 -1.38 -9.13 4.46
N GLU A 14 -2.70 -9.36 4.33
CA GLU A 14 -3.67 -8.29 4.05
C GLU A 14 -3.66 -7.24 5.17
N GLN A 15 -3.72 -7.67 6.44
CA GLN A 15 -3.69 -6.76 7.60
C GLN A 15 -2.38 -5.97 7.68
N GLY A 16 -1.25 -6.64 7.44
CA GLY A 16 0.07 -6.00 7.41
C GLY A 16 0.16 -4.92 6.34
N LEU A 17 -0.36 -5.21 5.14
CA LEU A 17 -0.41 -4.23 4.05
C LEU A 17 -1.33 -3.05 4.39
N GLN A 18 -2.52 -3.28 4.95
CA GLN A 18 -3.40 -2.19 5.40
C GLN A 18 -2.70 -1.25 6.40
N LEU A 19 -2.01 -1.81 7.40
CA LEU A 19 -1.32 -1.03 8.43
C LEU A 19 -0.17 -0.22 7.83
N TYR A 20 0.61 -0.82 6.91
CA TYR A 20 1.69 -0.13 6.22
C TYR A 20 1.19 1.05 5.39
N LEU A 21 0.14 0.85 4.58
CA LEU A 21 -0.47 1.93 3.79
C LEU A 21 -1.02 3.04 4.69
N LYS A 22 -1.71 2.69 5.77
CA LYS A 22 -2.23 3.68 6.75
C LYS A 22 -1.11 4.47 7.41
N ALA A 23 0.02 3.85 7.73
CA ALA A 23 1.15 4.55 8.31
C ALA A 23 1.72 5.61 7.33
N LEU A 24 1.84 5.27 6.04
CA LEU A 24 2.28 6.23 5.02
C LEU A 24 1.28 7.37 4.83
N ILE A 25 -0.02 7.07 4.81
CA ILE A 25 -1.07 8.10 4.67
C ILE A 25 -1.05 9.07 5.87
N VAL A 26 -0.88 8.55 7.09
CA VAL A 26 -0.71 9.39 8.29
C VAL A 26 0.55 10.25 8.16
N LYS A 27 1.66 9.66 7.70
CA LYS A 27 2.94 10.36 7.53
C LYS A 27 2.86 11.52 6.54
N TYR A 28 2.26 11.31 5.37
CA TYR A 28 2.32 12.28 4.27
C TYR A 28 1.07 13.18 4.14
N ALA A 29 -0.09 12.74 4.61
CA ALA A 29 -1.33 13.52 4.52
C ALA A 29 -1.92 13.90 5.89
N ASN A 30 -1.41 13.36 7.01
CA ASN A 30 -2.00 13.52 8.35
C ASN A 30 -3.49 13.15 8.42
N ILE A 31 -3.91 12.19 7.58
CA ILE A 31 -5.27 11.66 7.53
C ILE A 31 -5.27 10.28 8.21
N LYS A 32 -6.37 9.96 8.91
CA LYS A 32 -6.61 8.62 9.48
C LYS A 32 -7.75 7.92 8.73
N PRO A 33 -7.45 7.15 7.66
CA PRO A 33 -8.47 6.45 6.89
C PRO A 33 -9.24 5.46 7.76
N LYS A 34 -10.57 5.49 7.65
CA LYS A 34 -11.48 4.52 8.32
C LYS A 34 -11.78 3.30 7.45
N THR A 35 -11.35 3.31 6.18
CA THR A 35 -11.55 2.21 5.25
C THR A 35 -10.58 1.05 5.50
N HIS A 36 -10.98 -0.12 5.01
CA HIS A 36 -10.17 -1.33 4.95
C HIS A 36 -9.89 -1.78 3.50
N SER A 37 -10.43 -1.06 2.53
CA SER A 37 -10.18 -1.30 1.10
C SER A 37 -8.74 -0.93 0.76
N LEU A 38 -7.94 -1.92 0.33
CA LEU A 38 -6.57 -1.70 -0.11
C LEU A 38 -6.53 -0.73 -1.29
N ARG A 39 -7.49 -0.84 -2.21
CA ARG A 39 -7.60 0.05 -3.37
C ARG A 39 -7.90 1.50 -2.99
N GLU A 40 -8.77 1.73 -2.00
CA GLU A 40 -9.01 3.08 -1.48
C GLU A 40 -7.80 3.62 -0.73
N LEU A 41 -7.13 2.79 0.09
CA LEU A 41 -5.90 3.19 0.78
C LEU A 41 -4.79 3.56 -0.21
N LEU A 42 -4.63 2.78 -1.28
CA LEU A 42 -3.70 3.11 -2.37
C LEU A 42 -4.07 4.44 -3.05
N GLY A 43 -5.36 4.72 -3.27
CA GLY A 43 -5.83 5.99 -3.79
C GLY A 43 -5.47 7.18 -2.88
N PHE A 44 -5.76 7.08 -1.58
CA PHE A 44 -5.38 8.12 -0.61
C PHE A 44 -3.87 8.34 -0.55
N LEU A 45 -3.09 7.26 -0.60
CA LEU A 45 -1.64 7.38 -0.65
C LEU A 45 -1.19 8.07 -1.93
N ALA A 46 -1.78 7.72 -3.08
CA ALA A 46 -1.42 8.31 -4.36
C ALA A 46 -1.62 9.82 -4.41
N GLU A 47 -2.67 10.33 -3.77
CA GLU A 47 -2.87 11.76 -3.58
C GLU A 47 -1.81 12.35 -2.64
N ALA A 48 -1.50 11.66 -1.53
CA ALA A 48 -0.56 12.14 -0.51
C ALA A 48 0.89 12.26 -0.99
N ILE A 49 1.32 11.44 -1.96
CA ILE A 49 2.69 11.44 -2.49
C ILE A 49 2.77 11.83 -3.97
N GLU A 50 1.69 12.40 -4.52
CA GLU A 50 1.60 12.87 -5.91
C GLU A 50 2.03 11.79 -6.94
N ALA A 51 1.49 10.58 -6.78
CA ALA A 51 1.80 9.41 -7.61
C ALA A 51 0.54 8.76 -8.21
N GLN A 52 -0.49 9.56 -8.47
CA GLN A 52 -1.81 9.14 -8.98
C GLN A 52 -1.70 8.27 -10.23
N ASP A 53 -0.91 8.68 -11.22
CA ASP A 53 -0.77 7.95 -12.48
C ASP A 53 -0.18 6.55 -12.25
N LYS A 54 0.99 6.48 -11.59
CA LYS A 54 1.70 5.21 -11.31
C LYS A 54 0.85 4.25 -10.48
N ILE A 55 0.19 4.74 -9.43
CA ILE A 55 -0.63 3.89 -8.55
C ILE A 55 -1.92 3.47 -9.26
N SER A 56 -2.55 4.34 -10.05
CA SER A 56 -3.76 4.00 -10.80
C SER A 56 -3.50 2.91 -11.85
N GLU A 57 -2.36 2.98 -12.54
CA GLU A 57 -1.92 1.96 -13.48
C GLU A 57 -1.65 0.64 -12.77
N PHE A 58 -0.91 0.66 -11.66
CA PHE A 58 -0.66 -0.53 -10.85
C PHE A 58 -1.95 -1.20 -10.36
N ILE A 59 -2.95 -0.42 -9.88
CA ILE A 59 -4.25 -0.94 -9.47
C ILE A 59 -4.99 -1.59 -10.64
N LYS A 60 -4.92 -0.99 -11.83
CA LYS A 60 -5.58 -1.50 -13.04
C LYS A 60 -4.99 -2.83 -13.47
N GLU A 61 -3.65 -2.93 -13.50
CA GLU A 61 -2.92 -4.15 -13.87
C GLU A 61 -3.11 -5.26 -12.83
N SER A 62 -3.10 -4.91 -11.54
CA SER A 62 -3.19 -5.86 -10.43
C SER A 62 -4.61 -6.11 -9.93
N ARG A 63 -5.65 -5.72 -10.68
CA ARG A 63 -7.04 -5.69 -10.21
C ARG A 63 -7.53 -7.01 -9.64
N LYS A 64 -7.21 -8.14 -10.30
CA LYS A 64 -7.69 -9.47 -9.89
C LYS A 64 -7.08 -9.89 -8.56
N ILE A 65 -5.76 -9.83 -8.45
CA ILE A 65 -5.03 -10.25 -7.25
C ILE A 65 -5.27 -9.31 -6.05
N LEU A 66 -5.48 -8.01 -6.30
CA LEU A 66 -5.90 -7.07 -5.25
C LEU A 66 -7.27 -7.44 -4.66
N ARG A 67 -8.25 -7.75 -5.52
CA ARG A 67 -9.58 -8.17 -5.06
C ARG A 67 -9.53 -9.47 -4.27
N GLU A 68 -8.68 -10.40 -4.70
CA GLU A 68 -8.48 -11.67 -4.01
C GLU A 68 -7.89 -11.44 -2.62
N LEU A 69 -6.82 -10.65 -2.52
CA LEU A 69 -6.20 -10.31 -1.24
C LEU A 69 -7.17 -9.57 -0.30
N GLU A 70 -7.94 -8.60 -0.79
CA GLU A 70 -8.97 -7.90 0.00
C GLU A 70 -10.08 -8.83 0.49
N SER A 71 -10.42 -9.86 -0.29
CA SER A 71 -11.46 -10.81 0.09
C SER A 71 -11.08 -11.60 1.34
N ALA A 72 -9.78 -11.81 1.60
CA ALA A 72 -9.31 -12.44 2.83
C ALA A 72 -9.69 -11.69 4.11
N TYR A 73 -9.80 -10.36 4.07
CA TYR A 73 -10.28 -9.54 5.20
C TYR A 73 -11.77 -9.71 5.46
N ILE A 74 -12.56 -9.74 4.39
CA ILE A 74 -14.03 -9.83 4.46
C ILE A 74 -14.45 -11.25 4.88
N LEU A 75 -13.80 -12.27 4.32
CA LEU A 75 -14.18 -13.67 4.50
C LEU A 75 -13.79 -14.25 5.85
N ALA A 76 -12.79 -13.69 6.53
CA ALA A 76 -12.49 -14.01 7.93
C ALA A 76 -13.67 -13.73 8.89
N ARG A 77 -14.65 -12.89 8.48
CA ARG A 77 -15.82 -12.55 9.29
C ARG A 77 -17.11 -13.30 8.93
N TYR A 78 -17.17 -13.94 7.75
CA TYR A 78 -18.45 -14.50 7.25
C TYR A 78 -18.34 -15.96 6.82
N GLU A 79 -17.26 -16.39 6.16
CA GLU A 79 -16.97 -17.81 5.88
C GLU A 79 -15.51 -17.96 5.40
N PRO A 80 -14.64 -18.73 6.08
CA PRO A 80 -13.23 -18.78 5.72
C PRO A 80 -13.04 -19.41 4.33
N LYS A 81 -12.55 -18.63 3.35
CA LYS A 81 -11.97 -19.20 2.14
C LYS A 81 -10.76 -20.05 2.56
N VAL A 82 -10.75 -21.28 2.06
CA VAL A 82 -9.62 -22.19 2.24
C VAL A 82 -8.67 -21.97 1.08
N TYR A 83 -7.48 -21.48 1.37
CA TYR A 83 -6.42 -21.29 0.40
C TYR A 83 -5.53 -22.54 0.34
N GLU A 84 -5.16 -22.90 -0.87
CA GLU A 84 -4.06 -23.83 -1.08
C GLU A 84 -2.71 -23.09 -0.93
N LYS A 85 -1.63 -23.88 -0.81
CA LYS A 85 -0.30 -23.33 -0.47
C LYS A 85 0.18 -22.31 -1.50
N ASP A 86 0.03 -22.63 -2.77
CA ASP A 86 0.44 -21.81 -3.91
C ASP A 86 -0.33 -20.49 -3.98
N GLU A 87 -1.65 -20.53 -3.79
CA GLU A 87 -2.48 -19.33 -3.70
C GLU A 87 -2.05 -18.42 -2.56
N ALA A 88 -1.77 -19.00 -1.37
CA ALA A 88 -1.31 -18.23 -0.23
C ALA A 88 0.09 -17.63 -0.45
N GLU A 89 1.02 -18.39 -1.04
CA GLU A 89 2.35 -17.89 -1.39
C GLU A 89 2.28 -16.75 -2.41
N GLU A 90 1.42 -16.86 -3.42
CA GLU A 90 1.17 -15.81 -4.41
C GLU A 90 0.65 -14.53 -3.75
N LEU A 91 -0.37 -14.63 -2.89
CA LEU A 91 -0.98 -13.48 -2.22
C LEU A 91 -0.03 -12.81 -1.21
N VAL A 92 0.71 -13.59 -0.44
CA VAL A 92 1.72 -13.07 0.50
C VAL A 92 2.85 -12.37 -0.26
N LYS A 93 3.30 -12.97 -1.38
CA LYS A 93 4.29 -12.34 -2.25
C LYS A 93 3.77 -11.03 -2.81
N PHE A 94 2.54 -11.02 -3.31
CA PHE A 94 1.92 -9.82 -3.86
C PHE A 94 1.82 -8.70 -2.82
N ALA A 95 1.42 -8.99 -1.58
CA ALA A 95 1.40 -8.00 -0.51
C ALA A 95 2.78 -7.35 -0.28
N LYS A 96 3.86 -8.15 -0.32
CA LYS A 96 5.24 -7.65 -0.22
C LYS A 96 5.64 -6.81 -1.43
N ASP A 97 5.20 -7.21 -2.62
CA ASP A 97 5.47 -6.47 -3.85
C ASP A 97 4.76 -5.10 -3.84
N VAL A 98 3.54 -5.00 -3.29
CA VAL A 98 2.86 -3.71 -3.05
C VAL A 98 3.65 -2.84 -2.07
N ILE A 99 4.12 -3.40 -0.94
CA ILE A 99 4.93 -2.65 0.04
C ILE A 99 6.18 -2.06 -0.61
N LYS A 100 6.90 -2.86 -1.40
CA LYS A 100 8.09 -2.39 -2.13
C LYS A 100 7.73 -1.30 -3.13
N PHE A 101 6.69 -1.52 -3.93
CA PHE A 101 6.24 -0.57 -4.94
C PHE A 101 5.93 0.80 -4.33
N VAL A 102 5.09 0.86 -3.30
CA VAL A 102 4.74 2.16 -2.69
C VAL A 102 5.87 2.73 -1.85
N GLY A 103 6.77 1.90 -1.31
CA GLY A 103 7.99 2.33 -0.63
C GLY A 103 8.94 3.08 -1.57
N VAL A 104 9.16 2.55 -2.78
CA VAL A 104 9.95 3.24 -3.81
C VAL A 104 9.33 4.59 -4.18
N LEU A 105 8.01 4.65 -4.35
CA LEU A 105 7.32 5.91 -4.66
C LEU A 105 7.41 6.92 -3.51
N ALA A 106 7.30 6.45 -2.26
CA ALA A 106 7.46 7.30 -1.09
C ALA A 106 8.88 7.86 -0.98
N ASP A 107 9.91 7.05 -1.24
CA ASP A 107 11.30 7.50 -1.26
C ASP A 107 11.57 8.51 -2.40
N GLU A 108 10.99 8.28 -3.59
CA GLU A 108 11.03 9.23 -4.71
C GLU A 108 10.41 10.57 -4.32
N PHE A 109 9.25 10.54 -3.65
CA PHE A 109 8.58 11.73 -3.14
C PHE A 109 9.44 12.48 -2.12
N GLU A 110 10.03 11.78 -1.15
CA GLU A 110 10.92 12.38 -0.14
C GLU A 110 12.15 13.06 -0.76
N ARG A 111 12.78 12.44 -1.75
CA ARG A 111 13.91 13.06 -2.46
C ARG A 111 13.47 14.34 -3.18
N ARG A 112 12.32 14.30 -3.85
CA ARG A 112 11.79 15.46 -4.60
C ARG A 112 11.51 16.66 -3.66
N ILE A 113 10.89 16.42 -2.51
CA ILE A 113 10.64 17.50 -1.54
C ILE A 113 11.95 18.05 -0.98
N SER A 114 12.92 17.21 -0.61
CA SER A 114 14.22 17.68 -0.10
C SER A 114 14.94 18.57 -1.10
N GLU A 115 15.01 18.16 -2.37
CA GLU A 115 15.62 18.97 -3.43
C GLU A 115 14.90 20.32 -3.65
N GLU A 116 13.58 20.37 -3.45
CA GLU A 116 12.81 21.61 -3.57
C GLU A 116 13.09 22.57 -2.40
N TYR A 117 13.22 22.05 -1.19
CA TYR A 117 13.60 22.83 0.00
C TYR A 117 14.99 23.44 -0.14
N ASP A 118 15.98 22.65 -0.59
CA ASP A 118 17.35 23.13 -0.78
C ASP A 118 17.41 24.27 -1.82
N LYS A 119 16.70 24.11 -2.96
CA LYS A 119 16.59 25.15 -4.01
C LYS A 119 15.84 26.40 -3.57
N LYS A 120 14.98 26.33 -2.56
CA LYS A 120 14.30 27.50 -1.97
C LYS A 120 15.21 28.21 -0.98
N GLY A 121 15.93 27.47 -0.15
CA GLY A 121 16.93 28.00 0.78
C GLY A 121 18.05 28.78 0.06
N GLU A 122 18.60 28.24 -1.03
CA GLU A 122 19.64 28.94 -1.81
C GLU A 122 19.14 30.26 -2.45
N ARG A 123 17.86 30.34 -2.84
CA ARG A 123 17.29 31.55 -3.45
C ARG A 123 17.04 32.69 -2.46
N GLU A 124 16.83 32.38 -1.18
CA GLU A 124 16.64 33.38 -0.13
C GLU A 124 17.97 34.00 0.34
N VAL A 125 19.11 33.30 0.18
CA VAL A 125 20.44 33.77 0.62
C VAL A 125 21.09 34.72 -0.39
N HIS A 126 20.65 34.73 -1.65
CA HIS A 126 21.23 35.54 -2.73
C HIS A 126 20.49 36.86 -3.00
N HIS A 127 19.61 37.29 -2.09
CA HIS A 127 18.80 38.49 -2.24
C HIS A 127 19.02 39.52 -1.10
N ASP A 128 20.26 39.59 -0.60
CA ASP A 128 20.77 40.66 0.28
C ASP A 128 21.98 41.37 -0.36
#